data_AF-A0A7W6NZU4-F1
#
_entry.id   AF-A0A7W6NZU4-F1
#
_cell.length_a   1.000
_cell.length_b   1.000
_cell.length_c   1.000
_cell.angle_alpha   90.00
_cell.angle_beta   90.00
_cell.angle_gamma   90.00
#
_symmetry.space_group_name_H-M   'P 1'
#
loop_
_entity.id
_entity.type
_entity.pdbx_description
1 polymer ?
#
loop_
_entity_poly.entity_id
_entity_poly.type
_entity_poly.pdbx_seq_one_letter_code
_entity_poly.pdbx_strand_id
1 'polypeptide(L)' 'MNLFVIAGLLLTLVSVMALGAGFASGNMFLSQRPWDPAIDTSRRSAPITFRVVAASWVLTATFGIVVIVTAWGK' A
#
# COMPACT_ATOMS: atom_id res chain seq x y z
N MET A 1 -24.53 1.13 4.45
CA MET A 1 -23.20 0.98 3.84
C MET A 1 -22.68 -0.39 4.22
N ASN A 2 -22.47 -1.26 3.23
CA ASN A 2 -22.11 -2.66 3.45
C ASN A 2 -20.72 -2.79 4.10
N LEU A 3 -20.52 -3.77 4.98
CA LEU A 3 -19.24 -4.07 5.63
C LEU A 3 -18.10 -4.21 4.60
N PHE A 4 -18.38 -4.79 3.44
CA PHE A 4 -17.39 -4.93 2.36
C PHE A 4 -16.94 -3.58 1.79
N VAL A 5 -17.85 -2.61 1.67
CA VAL A 5 -17.51 -1.26 1.21
C VAL A 5 -16.59 -0.57 2.24
N ILE A 6 -16.88 -0.73 3.54
CA ILE A 6 -16.03 -0.19 4.62
C ILE A 6 -14.64 -0.83 4.56
N ALA A 7 -14.56 -2.16 4.44
CA ALA A 7 -13.28 -2.87 4.33
C ALA A 7 -12.47 -2.42 3.10
N GLY A 8 -13.12 -2.27 1.95
CA GLY A 8 -12.49 -1.80 0.73
C GLY A 8 -11.99 -0.35 0.83
N LEU A 9 -12.76 0.54 1.48
CA LEU A 9 -12.33 1.91 1.77
C LEU A 9 -11.11 1.96 2.67
N LEU A 10 -11.11 1.19 3.77
CA LEU A 10 -9.98 1.12 4.69
C LEU A 10 -8.72 0.59 3.99
N LEU A 11 -8.86 -0.46 3.19
CA LEU A 11 -7.73 -1.04 2.46
C LEU A 11 -7.13 -0.05 1.44
N THR A 12 -8.01 0.65 0.72
CA THR A 12 -7.60 1.69 -0.24
C THR A 12 -6.91 2.84 0.47
N LEU A 13 -7.48 3.31 1.58
CA LEU A 13 -6.94 4.42 2.37
C LEU A 13 -5.54 4.10 2.91
N VAL A 14 -5.36 2.95 3.57
CA VAL A 14 -4.06 2.53 4.12
C VAL A 14 -3.01 2.44 3.02
N SER A 15 -3.38 1.90 1.86
CA SER A 15 -2.47 1.76 0.72
C SER A 15 -2.04 3.12 0.16
N VAL A 16 -2.98 4.05 0.00
CA VAL A 16 -2.70 5.41 -0.47
C VAL A 16 -1.84 6.17 0.55
N MET A 17 -2.08 6.01 1.85
CA MET A 17 -1.25 6.62 2.89
C MET A 17 0.17 6.07 2.88
N ALA A 18 0.33 4.74 2.75
CA ALA A 18 1.64 4.11 2.65
C ALA A 18 2.41 4.57 1.41
N LEU A 19 1.74 4.68 0.25
CA LEU A 19 2.32 5.24 -0.97
C LEU A 19 2.70 6.70 -0.77
N GLY A 20 1.79 7.54 -0.28
CA GLY A 20 2.04 8.96 -0.07
C GLY A 20 3.22 9.22 0.87
N ALA A 21 3.25 8.53 2.01
CA ALA A 21 4.35 8.63 2.97
C ALA A 21 5.67 8.08 2.39
N GLY A 22 5.64 6.97 1.66
CA GLY A 22 6.84 6.42 1.02
C GLY A 22 7.34 7.27 -0.15
N PHE A 23 6.43 7.97 -0.84
CA PHE A 23 6.79 8.92 -1.88
C PHE A 23 7.36 10.23 -1.30
N ALA A 24 6.86 10.68 -0.15
CA ALA A 24 7.37 11.87 0.52
C ALA A 24 8.75 11.63 1.15
N SER A 25 8.96 10.47 1.78
CA SER A 25 10.22 10.12 2.46
C SER A 25 11.34 9.66 1.51
N GLY A 26 10.97 9.21 0.32
CA GLY A 26 11.91 8.56 -0.61
C GLY A 26 12.19 7.09 -0.29
N ASN A 27 11.55 6.52 0.73
CA ASN A 27 11.70 5.14 1.21
C ASN A 27 10.34 4.45 1.31
N MET A 28 10.19 3.23 0.79
CA MET A 28 8.96 2.45 0.93
C MET A 28 8.96 1.60 2.19
N PHE A 29 7.83 1.54 2.89
CA PHE A 29 7.71 0.75 4.13
C PHE A 29 7.68 -0.75 3.82
N LEU A 30 8.81 -1.41 4.06
CA LEU A 30 8.93 -2.87 4.01
C LEU A 30 9.79 -3.32 5.19
N SER A 31 9.14 -3.79 6.25
CA SER A 31 9.81 -4.44 7.38
C SER A 31 9.52 -5.93 7.30
N GLN A 32 10.57 -6.77 7.28
CA GLN A 32 10.40 -8.22 7.30
C GLN A 32 9.93 -8.70 8.68
N ARG A 33 10.43 -8.09 9.76
CA ARG A 33 10.05 -8.34 11.16
C ARG A 33 10.28 -7.10 12.02
N PRO A 34 9.60 -6.96 13.17
CA PRO A 34 9.79 -5.84 14.09
C PRO A 34 11.24 -5.65 14.58
N TRP A 35 12.03 -6.72 14.55
CA TRP A 35 13.42 -6.79 15.03
C TRP A 35 14.45 -6.93 13.90
N ASP A 36 14.02 -7.08 12.65
CA ASP A 36 14.96 -7.13 11.52
C ASP A 36 15.36 -5.70 11.13
N PRO A 37 16.63 -5.48 10.73
CA PRO A 37 17.06 -4.19 10.21
C PRO A 37 16.17 -3.80 9.02
N ALA A 38 15.70 -2.55 9.01
CA ALA A 38 14.87 -2.04 7.94
C ALA A 38 15.58 -2.25 6.60
N ILE A 39 14.93 -2.94 5.66
CA ILE A 39 15.46 -3.10 4.31
C ILE A 39 15.59 -1.71 3.72
N ASP A 40 16.76 -1.40 3.15
CA ASP A 40 16.91 -0.16 2.42
C ASP A 40 16.07 -0.23 1.14
N THR A 41 14.97 0.53 1.16
CA THR A 41 14.04 0.68 0.06
C THR A 41 14.14 2.05 -0.57
N SER A 42 15.24 2.78 -0.36
CA SER A 42 15.36 4.14 -0.88
C SER A 42 15.38 4.17 -2.39
N ARG A 43 14.81 5.24 -2.97
CA ARG A 43 14.86 5.44 -4.43
C ARG A 43 16.28 5.56 -4.98
N ARG A 44 17.24 5.98 -4.17
CA ARG A 44 18.62 6.23 -4.60
C ARG A 44 19.48 4.99 -4.53
N SER A 45 19.42 4.25 -3.42
CA SER A 45 20.24 3.06 -3.18
C SER A 45 19.60 1.78 -3.71
N ALA A 46 18.27 1.67 -3.66
CA ALA A 46 17.54 0.45 -4.01
C ALA A 46 16.30 0.73 -4.89
N PRO A 47 16.48 1.26 -6.12
CA PRO A 47 15.38 1.71 -6.97
C PRO A 47 14.42 0.59 -7.37
N ILE A 48 14.92 -0.63 -7.56
CA ILE A 48 14.10 -1.80 -7.89
C ILE A 48 13.21 -2.16 -6.71
N THR A 49 13.79 -2.28 -5.50
CA THR A 49 13.05 -2.57 -4.28
C THR A 49 11.98 -1.51 -4.02
N PHE A 50 12.31 -0.22 -4.15
CA PHE A 50 11.34 0.87 -4.05
C PHE A 50 10.14 0.64 -5.00
N ARG A 51 10.40 0.35 -6.28
CA ARG A 51 9.35 0.14 -7.28
C ARG A 51 8.50 -1.08 -7.02
N VAL A 52 9.11 -2.19 -6.59
CA VAL A 52 8.39 -3.44 -6.27
C VAL A 52 7.45 -3.22 -5.09
N VAL A 53 7.92 -2.56 -4.02
CA VAL A 53 7.08 -2.27 -2.85
C VAL A 53 6.02 -1.22 -3.17
N ALA A 54 6.34 -0.21 -3.99
CA ALA A 54 5.33 0.72 -4.49
C ALA A 54 4.24 -0.01 -5.29
N ALA A 55 4.63 -0.92 -6.18
CA ALA A 55 3.70 -1.69 -6.99
C ALA A 55 2.79 -2.58 -6.14
N SER A 56 3.30 -3.20 -5.07
CA SER A 56 2.47 -4.01 -4.18
C SER A 56 1.41 -3.17 -3.47
N TRP A 57 1.75 -1.97 -3.00
CA TRP A 57 0.76 -1.04 -2.43
C TRP A 57 -0.26 -0.56 -3.45
N VAL A 58 0.15 -0.33 -4.71
CA VAL A 58 -0.79 0.02 -5.80
C VAL A 58 -1.77 -1.13 -6.08
N LEU A 59 -1.30 -2.38 -6.08
CA LEU A 59 -2.17 -3.55 -6.23
C LEU A 59 -3.17 -3.66 -5.09
N THR A 60 -2.74 -3.45 -3.85
CA THR A 60 -3.61 -3.47 -2.66
C THR A 60 -4.68 -2.36 -2.73
N ALA A 61 -4.29 -1.14 -3.14
CA ALA A 61 -5.25 -0.05 -3.38
C ALA A 61 -6.27 -0.42 -4.47
N THR A 62 -5.81 -1.00 -5.58
CA THR A 62 -6.66 -1.42 -6.69
C THR A 62 -7.64 -2.50 -6.26
N PHE A 63 -7.18 -3.47 -5.47
CA PHE A 63 -8.04 -4.51 -4.90
C PHE A 63 -9.12 -3.91 -3.98
N GLY A 64 -8.76 -2.94 -3.13
CA GLY A 64 -9.72 -2.21 -2.30
C GLY A 64 -10.81 -1.52 -3.13
N ILE A 65 -10.44 -0.88 -4.24
CA ILE A 65 -11.39 -0.26 -5.18
C ILE A 65 -12.31 -1.30 -5.81
N VAL A 66 -11.77 -2.45 -6.25
CA VAL A 66 -12.58 -3.54 -6.81
C VAL A 66 -13.61 -4.06 -5.80
N VAL A 67 -13.22 -4.22 -4.53
CA VAL A 67 -14.15 -4.60 -3.45
C VAL A 67 -15.25 -3.56 -3.28
N ILE A 68 -14.92 -2.26 -3.26
CA ILE A 68 -15.91 -1.18 -3.17
C ILE A 68 -16.90 -1.27 -4.33
N VAL A 69 -16.41 -1.33 -5.57
CA VAL A 69 -17.24 -1.34 -6.78
C VAL A 69 -18.15 -2.57 -6.82
N THR A 70 -17.64 -3.75 -6.48
CA THR A 70 -18.41 -5.02 -6.52
C THR A 70 -19.42 -5.17 -5.39
N ALA A 71 -19.22 -4.48 -4.27
CA ALA A 71 -20.13 -4.41 -3.15
C ALA A 71 -21.04 -3.17 -3.17
N TRP A 72 -20.86 -2.26 -4.13
CA TRP A 72 -21.65 -1.04 -4.23
C TRP A 72 -23.11 -1.37 -4.58
N GLY A 73 -24.05 -0.92 -3.74
CA GLY A 73 -25.48 -1.13 -3.96
C GLY A 73 -26.02 -2.51 -3.54
N LYS A 74 -25.19 -3.38 -2.96
CA LYS A 74 -25.60 -4.60 -2.26
C LYS A 74 -25.62 -4.37 -0.76
#